data_AF-A0A1Q8Z617-F1
#
_entry.id   AF-A0A1Q8Z617-F1
#
_cell.length_a   1.000
_cell.length_b   1.000
_cell.length_c   1.000
_cell.angle_alpha   90.00
_cell.angle_beta   90.00
_cell.angle_gamma   90.00
#
_symmetry.space_group_name_H-M   'P 1'
#
loop_
_entity.id
_entity.type
_entity.pdbx_description
1 polymer ?
#
loop_
_entity_poly.entity_id
_entity_poly.type
_entity_poly.pdbx_seq_one_letter_code
_entity_poly.pdbx_strand_id
1 'polypeptide(L)'
;MSYEEKRAQGRDRFRRIITLISLISFGGSISTGIVHTFSQASDADKPIQAVQQTEQLRRQQFSAEEQGYLIVLKREPNNQVALDGLAAVRIKMHDWKGAIEPLEKLVALNPGREDWKTLLENIKRRANQK
;
A
#
# COMPACT_ATOMS: atom_id res chain seq x y z
N MET A 1 28.77 -43.90 29.08
CA MET A 1 28.02 -42.75 28.54
C MET A 1 28.99 -41.59 28.43
N SER A 2 29.33 -41.18 27.22
CA SER A 2 30.41 -40.22 26.93
C SER A 2 29.85 -38.86 26.53
N TYR A 3 30.57 -37.79 26.89
CA TYR A 3 30.13 -36.39 26.86
C TYR A 3 29.91 -35.78 25.46
N GLU A 4 30.13 -36.55 24.39
CA GLU A 4 30.11 -36.05 23.00
C GLU A 4 28.72 -36.05 22.35
N GLU A 5 27.76 -36.86 22.84
CA GLU A 5 26.45 -36.98 22.17
C GLU A 5 25.45 -35.86 22.53
N LYS A 6 25.70 -35.08 23.59
CA LYS A 6 24.77 -34.02 24.03
C LYS A 6 24.90 -32.69 23.27
N ARG A 7 25.85 -32.55 22.34
CA ARG A 7 26.06 -31.29 21.59
C ARG A 7 25.31 -31.20 20.25
N ALA A 8 24.69 -32.28 19.78
CA ALA A 8 24.06 -32.30 18.45
C ALA A 8 22.55 -31.97 18.43
N GLN A 9 21.87 -31.84 19.57
CA GLN A 9 20.40 -31.66 19.60
C GLN A 9 19.90 -30.25 19.99
N GLY A 10 20.82 -29.34 20.35
CA GLY A 10 20.47 -27.98 20.77
C GLY A 10 20.35 -26.95 19.64
N ARG A 11 20.93 -27.22 18.47
CA ARG A 11 21.06 -26.21 17.39
C ARG A 11 19.83 -26.09 16.49
N ASP A 12 19.06 -27.16 16.28
CA ASP A 12 17.92 -27.12 15.34
C ASP A 12 16.63 -26.53 15.93
N ARG A 13 16.48 -26.58 17.26
CA ARG A 13 15.33 -25.94 17.93
C ARG A 13 15.53 -24.43 18.06
N PHE A 14 16.76 -23.99 18.23
CA PHE A 14 17.10 -22.56 18.29
C PHE A 14 16.94 -21.86 16.92
N ARG A 15 17.23 -22.58 15.82
CA ARG A 15 17.07 -22.05 14.46
C ARG A 15 15.60 -21.84 14.07
N ARG A 16 14.66 -22.61 14.64
CA ARG A 16 13.20 -22.41 14.45
C ARG A 16 12.62 -21.28 15.31
N ILE A 17 13.21 -21.01 16.47
CA ILE A 17 12.77 -19.91 17.36
C ILE A 17 13.23 -18.55 16.83
N ILE A 18 14.43 -18.45 16.25
CA ILE A 18 14.92 -17.18 15.66
C ILE A 18 14.04 -16.72 14.48
N THR A 19 13.53 -17.64 13.65
CA THR A 19 12.68 -17.27 12.49
C THR A 19 11.29 -16.75 12.89
N LEU A 20 10.79 -17.10 14.08
CA LEU A 20 9.52 -16.58 14.58
C LEU A 20 9.68 -15.19 15.23
N ILE A 21 10.87 -14.85 15.73
CA ILE A 21 11.14 -13.56 16.38
C ILE A 21 11.48 -12.46 15.35
N SER A 22 11.93 -12.80 14.14
CA SER A 22 12.24 -11.80 13.11
C SER A 22 11.01 -11.12 12.47
N LEU A 23 9.77 -11.54 12.79
CA LEU A 23 8.56 -10.85 12.32
C LEU A 23 8.17 -9.64 13.20
N ILE A 24 8.86 -9.40 14.33
CA ILE A 24 8.51 -8.32 15.28
C ILE A 24 9.48 -7.11 15.23
N SER A 25 10.58 -7.18 14.48
CA SER A 25 11.56 -6.08 14.44
C SER A 25 11.65 -5.36 13.09
N PHE A 26 10.60 -4.60 12.77
CA PHE A 26 10.76 -3.31 12.09
C PHE A 26 9.86 -2.26 12.78
N GLY A 27 10.21 -1.94 14.03
CA GLY A 27 9.52 -0.92 14.84
C GLY A 27 10.47 -0.15 15.75
N GLY A 28 11.76 -0.12 15.43
CA GLY A 28 12.81 0.47 16.26
C GLY A 28 13.07 1.96 15.97
N SER A 29 12.08 2.84 16.12
CA SER A 29 12.31 4.30 16.03
C SER A 29 11.38 5.14 16.92
N ILE A 30 11.24 4.79 18.20
CA ILE A 30 10.59 5.67 19.18
C ILE A 30 11.35 5.62 20.52
N SER A 31 12.54 6.22 20.59
CA SER A 31 13.37 6.25 21.81
C SER A 31 13.39 7.59 22.55
N THR A 32 12.49 8.54 22.28
CA THR A 32 12.50 9.83 23.00
C THR A 32 11.10 10.29 23.37
N GLY A 33 10.53 9.75 24.46
CA GLY A 33 9.27 10.28 25.02
C GLY A 33 8.64 9.59 26.24
N ILE A 34 9.30 8.61 26.89
CA ILE A 34 8.65 7.74 27.91
C ILE A 34 9.20 7.99 29.32
N VAL A 35 8.99 9.17 29.91
CA VAL A 35 9.31 9.32 31.35
C VAL A 35 8.12 9.78 32.22
N HIS A 36 7.00 10.29 31.66
CA HIS A 36 5.92 10.79 32.54
C HIS A 36 4.51 10.21 32.35
N THR A 37 4.26 9.30 31.39
CA THR A 37 2.85 8.92 31.08
C THR A 37 2.51 7.46 31.38
N PHE A 38 3.33 6.79 32.20
CA PHE A 38 3.11 5.38 32.60
C PHE A 38 1.89 5.18 33.52
N SER A 39 1.17 6.24 33.92
CA SER A 39 -0.03 6.17 34.76
C SER A 39 -1.35 5.98 33.99
N GLN A 40 -1.34 5.89 32.65
CA GLN A 40 -2.53 5.72 31.81
C GLN A 40 -2.54 4.43 30.97
N ALA A 41 -1.83 3.39 31.41
CA ALA A 41 -1.73 2.11 30.71
C ALA A 41 -2.92 1.17 30.97
N SER A 42 -4.16 1.66 30.84
CA SER A 42 -5.39 0.85 30.95
C SER A 42 -6.45 1.19 29.90
N ASP A 43 -6.06 1.72 28.75
CA ASP A 43 -6.93 1.81 27.56
C ASP A 43 -6.38 0.92 26.45
N ALA A 44 -6.67 -0.38 26.54
CA ALA A 44 -6.31 -1.40 25.56
C ALA A 44 -7.21 -1.38 24.30
N ASP A 45 -7.84 -0.25 23.97
CA ASP A 45 -8.77 -0.07 22.84
C ASP A 45 -8.21 0.79 21.67
N LYS A 46 -6.92 1.18 21.73
CA LYS A 46 -6.31 2.08 20.73
C LYS A 46 -5.67 1.49 19.45
N PRO A 47 -5.72 0.19 19.08
CA PRO A 47 -5.18 -0.24 17.78
C PRO A 47 -6.11 0.08 16.60
N ILE A 48 -7.44 0.12 16.77
CA ILE A 48 -8.40 0.35 15.68
C ILE A 48 -8.40 1.83 15.24
N GLN A 49 -8.27 2.77 16.17
CA GLN A 49 -8.27 4.21 15.87
C GLN A 49 -7.02 4.65 15.07
N ALA A 50 -5.85 4.07 15.35
CA ALA A 50 -4.61 4.40 14.63
C ALA A 50 -4.64 3.89 13.17
N VAL A 51 -5.21 2.71 12.92
CA VAL A 51 -5.39 2.16 11.57
C VAL A 51 -6.42 2.98 10.79
N GLN A 52 -7.54 3.34 11.40
CA GLN A 52 -8.57 4.18 10.77
C GLN A 52 -8.04 5.58 10.39
N GLN A 53 -7.28 6.23 11.27
CA GLN A 53 -6.66 7.53 10.98
C GLN A 53 -5.67 7.43 9.82
N THR A 54 -4.87 6.37 9.77
CA THR A 54 -3.90 6.14 8.69
C THR A 54 -4.59 5.90 7.34
N GLU A 55 -5.68 5.12 7.31
CA GLU A 55 -6.48 4.91 6.10
C GLU A 55 -7.18 6.19 5.64
N GLN A 56 -7.68 7.02 6.56
CA GLN A 56 -8.28 8.32 6.25
C GLN A 56 -7.27 9.27 5.63
N LEU A 57 -6.07 9.38 6.22
CA LEU A 57 -4.97 10.18 5.67
C LEU A 57 -4.59 9.71 4.26
N ARG A 58 -4.52 8.39 4.04
CA ARG A 58 -4.22 7.83 2.71
C ARG A 58 -5.30 8.20 1.69
N ARG A 59 -6.58 8.10 2.06
CA ARG A 59 -7.70 8.51 1.19
C ARG A 59 -7.65 10.01 0.87
N GLN A 60 -7.33 10.85 1.85
CA GLN A 60 -7.17 12.28 1.65
C GLN A 60 -6.01 12.59 0.69
N GLN A 61 -4.88 11.90 0.83
CA GLN A 61 -3.74 12.03 -0.08
C GLN A 61 -4.10 11.64 -1.51
N PHE A 62 -4.77 10.50 -1.72
CA PHE A 62 -5.21 10.10 -3.06
C PHE A 62 -6.22 11.08 -3.66
N SER A 63 -7.14 11.61 -2.85
CA SER A 63 -8.09 12.62 -3.31
C SER A 63 -7.38 13.90 -3.76
N ALA A 64 -6.39 14.37 -3.00
CA ALA A 64 -5.58 15.52 -3.40
C ALA A 64 -4.77 15.27 -4.68
N GLU A 65 -4.20 14.08 -4.83
CA GLU A 65 -3.45 13.66 -6.02
C GLU A 65 -4.37 13.64 -7.26
N GLU A 66 -5.57 13.06 -7.14
CA GLU A 66 -6.59 13.08 -8.20
C GLU A 66 -6.95 14.51 -8.62
N GLN A 67 -7.20 15.41 -7.66
CA GLN A 67 -7.53 16.81 -7.96
C GLN A 67 -6.38 17.51 -8.71
N GLY A 68 -5.12 17.24 -8.33
CA GLY A 68 -3.96 17.77 -9.02
C GLY A 68 -3.94 17.39 -10.50
N TYR A 69 -4.18 16.11 -10.82
CA TYR A 69 -4.25 15.65 -12.20
C TYR A 69 -5.45 16.22 -12.95
N LEU A 70 -6.62 16.34 -12.32
CA LEU A 70 -7.80 16.95 -12.94
C LEU A 70 -7.57 18.42 -13.32
N ILE A 71 -6.84 19.18 -12.49
CA ILE A 71 -6.47 20.58 -12.80
C ILE A 71 -5.58 20.65 -14.04
N VAL A 72 -4.60 19.74 -14.16
CA VAL A 72 -3.74 19.66 -15.35
C VAL A 72 -4.58 19.31 -16.58
N LEU A 73 -5.45 18.29 -16.50
CA LEU A 73 -6.30 17.85 -17.60
C LEU A 73 -7.33 18.90 -18.05
N LYS A 74 -7.75 19.79 -17.16
CA LYS A 74 -8.61 20.92 -17.53
C LYS A 74 -7.92 21.88 -18.51
N ARG A 75 -6.59 22.01 -18.41
CA ARG A 75 -5.77 22.86 -19.27
C ARG A 75 -5.22 22.08 -20.47
N GLU A 76 -4.83 20.84 -20.23
CA GLU A 76 -4.17 19.96 -21.19
C GLU A 76 -4.89 18.60 -21.23
N PRO A 77 -6.04 18.51 -21.93
CA PRO A 77 -6.89 17.32 -21.89
C PRO A 77 -6.25 16.04 -22.42
N ASN A 78 -5.18 16.17 -23.22
CA ASN A 78 -4.43 15.07 -23.81
C ASN A 78 -3.06 14.86 -23.16
N ASN A 79 -2.80 15.49 -22.00
CA ASN A 79 -1.55 15.28 -21.27
C ASN A 79 -1.47 13.84 -20.76
N GLN A 80 -0.61 13.04 -21.38
CA GLN A 80 -0.47 11.62 -21.10
C GLN A 80 -0.03 11.36 -19.66
N VAL A 81 0.82 12.21 -19.09
CA VAL A 81 1.29 12.07 -17.70
C VAL A 81 0.13 12.27 -16.73
N ALA A 82 -0.73 13.25 -16.98
CA ALA A 82 -1.89 13.51 -16.13
C ALA A 82 -2.99 12.45 -16.28
N LEU A 83 -3.20 11.93 -17.50
CA LEU A 83 -4.13 10.81 -17.73
C LEU A 83 -3.65 9.54 -17.02
N ASP A 84 -2.36 9.21 -17.11
CA ASP A 84 -1.77 8.02 -16.49
C ASP A 84 -1.78 8.14 -14.95
N GLY A 85 -1.40 9.30 -14.44
CA GLY A 85 -1.49 9.62 -13.01
C GLY A 85 -2.93 9.50 -12.47
N LEU A 86 -3.91 10.07 -13.18
CA LEU A 86 -5.32 9.97 -12.79
C LEU A 86 -5.80 8.52 -12.76
N ALA A 87 -5.49 7.72 -13.80
CA ALA A 87 -5.81 6.30 -13.83
C ALA A 87 -5.19 5.56 -12.64
N ALA A 88 -3.90 5.78 -12.38
CA ALA A 88 -3.17 5.12 -11.31
C ALA A 88 -3.75 5.43 -9.93
N VAL A 89 -4.11 6.70 -9.67
CA VAL A 89 -4.73 7.11 -8.40
C VAL A 89 -6.09 6.45 -8.20
N ARG A 90 -6.95 6.43 -9.23
CA ARG A 90 -8.25 5.77 -9.17
C ARG A 90 -8.13 4.26 -8.95
N ILE A 91 -7.13 3.62 -9.56
CA ILE A 91 -6.77 2.22 -9.32
C ILE A 91 -6.37 1.99 -7.85
N LYS A 92 -5.53 2.84 -7.26
CA LYS A 92 -5.12 2.76 -5.83
C LYS A 92 -6.33 2.90 -4.89
N MET A 93 -7.33 3.70 -5.28
CA MET A 93 -8.59 3.86 -4.55
C MET A 93 -9.60 2.73 -4.79
N HIS A 94 -9.25 1.72 -5.61
CA HIS A 94 -10.15 0.67 -6.08
C HIS A 94 -11.38 1.16 -6.86
N ASP A 95 -11.29 2.38 -7.41
CA ASP A 95 -12.25 2.93 -8.35
C ASP A 95 -11.93 2.43 -9.77
N TRP A 96 -12.24 1.15 -9.98
CA TRP A 96 -12.00 0.48 -11.26
C TRP A 96 -12.81 1.13 -12.39
N LYS A 97 -14.02 1.62 -12.11
CA LYS A 97 -14.89 2.24 -13.12
C LYS A 97 -14.34 3.61 -13.52
N GLY A 98 -13.96 4.45 -12.56
CA GLY A 98 -13.42 5.77 -12.86
C GLY A 98 -12.04 5.72 -13.53
N ALA A 99 -11.27 4.65 -13.35
CA ALA A 99 -9.97 4.49 -14.03
C ALA A 99 -10.09 4.16 -15.53
N ILE A 100 -11.26 3.76 -16.03
CA ILE A 100 -11.43 3.34 -17.43
C ILE A 100 -11.27 4.52 -18.39
N GLU A 101 -11.96 5.63 -18.16
CA GLU A 101 -11.97 6.76 -19.10
C GLU A 101 -10.56 7.35 -19.36
N PRO A 102 -9.70 7.60 -18.36
CA PRO A 102 -8.35 8.09 -18.62
C PRO A 102 -7.49 7.06 -19.38
N LEU A 103 -7.65 5.76 -19.10
CA LEU A 103 -6.94 4.69 -19.81
C LEU A 103 -7.40 4.56 -21.27
N GLU A 104 -8.70 4.72 -21.55
CA GLU A 104 -9.22 4.74 -22.92
C GLU A 104 -8.62 5.88 -23.72
N LYS A 105 -8.51 7.07 -23.12
CA LYS A 105 -7.84 8.22 -23.74
C LYS A 105 -6.36 7.93 -24.01
N LEU A 106 -5.63 7.32 -23.08
CA LEU A 106 -4.22 6.94 -23.28
C LEU A 106 -4.03 5.96 -24.45
N VAL A 107 -4.88 4.93 -24.54
CA VAL A 107 -4.87 3.96 -25.64
C VAL A 107 -5.21 4.63 -26.97
N ALA A 108 -6.19 5.53 -26.99
CA ALA A 108 -6.57 6.27 -28.20
C ALA A 108 -5.45 7.19 -28.70
N LEU A 109 -4.74 7.86 -27.77
CA LEU A 109 -3.61 8.73 -28.11
C LEU A 109 -2.37 7.93 -28.55
N ASN A 110 -2.22 6.69 -28.08
CA ASN A 110 -1.03 5.87 -28.31
C ASN A 110 -1.40 4.41 -28.62
N PRO A 111 -1.96 4.14 -29.81
CA PRO A 111 -2.42 2.78 -30.17
C PRO A 111 -1.30 1.74 -30.27
N GLY A 112 -0.02 2.17 -30.33
CA GLY A 112 1.14 1.27 -30.32
C GLY A 112 1.61 0.84 -28.92
N ARG A 113 1.06 1.44 -27.85
CA ARG A 113 1.45 1.17 -26.45
C ARG A 113 0.60 0.03 -25.88
N GLU A 114 1.12 -1.19 -26.00
CA GLU A 114 0.41 -2.41 -25.60
C GLU A 114 0.23 -2.53 -24.06
N ASP A 115 1.10 -1.88 -23.29
CA ASP A 115 1.02 -1.78 -21.84
C ASP A 115 -0.30 -1.13 -21.39
N TRP A 116 -0.71 -0.02 -22.02
CA TRP A 116 -1.97 0.63 -21.70
C TRP A 116 -3.20 -0.15 -22.15
N LYS A 117 -3.13 -0.86 -23.28
CA LYS A 117 -4.23 -1.75 -23.71
C LYS A 117 -4.45 -2.88 -22.71
N THR A 118 -3.36 -3.55 -22.35
CA THR A 118 -3.39 -4.66 -21.38
C THR A 118 -3.91 -4.16 -20.02
N LEU A 119 -3.45 -2.98 -19.57
CA LEU A 119 -3.94 -2.37 -18.34
C LEU A 119 -5.43 -2.06 -18.43
N LEU A 120 -5.89 -1.44 -19.51
CA LEU A 120 -7.31 -1.13 -19.73
C LEU A 120 -8.19 -2.37 -19.68
N GLU A 121 -7.80 -3.46 -20.35
CA GLU A 121 -8.53 -4.73 -20.32
C GLU A 121 -8.61 -5.31 -18.90
N ASN A 122 -7.49 -5.30 -18.18
CA ASN A 122 -7.43 -5.76 -16.79
C ASN A 122 -8.38 -4.97 -15.89
N ILE A 123 -8.40 -3.65 -16.04
CA ILE A 123 -9.28 -2.76 -15.26
C ILE A 123 -10.75 -2.96 -15.65
N LYS A 124 -11.08 -3.10 -16.94
CA LYS A 124 -12.45 -3.40 -17.40
C LYS A 124 -12.97 -4.72 -16.80
N ARG A 125 -12.14 -5.76 -16.77
CA ARG A 125 -12.52 -7.04 -16.13
C ARG A 125 -12.81 -6.86 -14.64
N ARG A 126 -11.94 -6.15 -13.89
CA ARG A 126 -12.16 -5.89 -12.45
C ARG A 126 -13.40 -5.04 -12.17
N ALA A 127 -13.72 -4.09 -13.05
CA ALA A 127 -14.91 -3.25 -12.94
C ALA A 127 -16.21 -4.06 -13.10
N ASN A 128 -16.18 -5.15 -13.87
CA ASN A 128 -17.32 -6.03 -14.11
C ASN A 128 -17.45 -7.18 -13.09
N GLN A 129 -16.44 -7.42 -12.25
CA GLN A 129 -16.41 -8.48 -11.23
C GLN A 129 -17.00 -8.04 -9.87
N LYS A 130 -17.70 -6.90 -9.82
CA LYS A 130 -18.32 -6.34 -8.61
C LYS A 130 -19.83 -6.22 -8.77
#